data_AF-A0AAV9DKK0-F1
#
_entry.id   AF-A0AAV9DKK0-F1
#
_cell.length_a   1.000
_cell.length_b   1.000
_cell.length_c   1.000
_cell.angle_alpha   90.00
_cell.angle_beta   90.00
_cell.angle_gamma   90.00
#
_symmetry.space_group_name_H-M   'P 1'
#
loop_
_entity.id
_entity.type
_entity.pdbx_description
1 polymer ?
#
loop_
_entity_poly.entity_id
_entity_poly.type
_entity_poly.pdbx_seq_one_letter_code
_entity_poly.pdbx_strand_id
1 'polypeptide(L)'
;MEETEWRQRSRELWLKEGDNNTKFVHKVASQRRRSNHIGAIRVDGSPVVDPHIIEQTFVDYFTRAFRKPRHWQPEWRDEDLGRVPDHLWPSLEAPFSLRK
;
A
#
# COMPACT_ATOMS: atom_id res chain seq x y z
N MET A 1 -28.12 -16.20 -1.22
CA MET A 1 -28.08 -17.68 -1.20
C MET A 1 -26.77 -18.17 -1.80
N GLU A 2 -26.42 -17.70 -3.00
CA GLU A 2 -25.15 -18.06 -3.66
C GLU A 2 -23.90 -17.62 -2.89
N GLU A 3 -23.82 -16.37 -2.42
CA GLU A 3 -22.65 -15.86 -1.67
C GLU A 3 -22.38 -16.62 -0.36
N THR A 4 -23.45 -16.99 0.35
CA THR A 4 -23.39 -17.77 1.59
C THR A 4 -22.90 -19.20 1.34
N GLU A 5 -23.34 -19.83 0.25
CA GLU A 5 -22.86 -21.14 -0.17
C GLU A 5 -21.38 -21.10 -0.57
N TRP A 6 -20.96 -20.05 -1.28
CA TRP A 6 -19.56 -19.84 -1.65
C TRP A 6 -18.65 -19.65 -0.42
N ARG A 7 -19.10 -18.91 0.60
CA ARG A 7 -18.36 -18.75 1.86
C ARG A 7 -18.22 -20.08 2.62
N GLN A 8 -19.27 -20.90 2.63
CA GLN A 8 -19.26 -22.17 3.34
C GLN A 8 -18.35 -23.20 2.64
N ARG A 9 -18.46 -23.32 1.31
CA ARG A 9 -17.56 -24.14 0.48
C ARG A 9 -16.11 -23.67 0.57
N SER A 10 -15.87 -22.36 0.59
CA SER A 10 -14.53 -21.78 0.77
C SER A 10 -13.91 -22.16 2.12
N ARG A 11 -14.69 -22.15 3.21
CA ARG A 11 -14.23 -22.55 4.54
C ARG A 11 -13.92 -24.04 4.63
N GLU A 12 -14.78 -24.90 4.07
CA GLU A 12 -14.54 -26.34 4.01
C GLU A 12 -13.31 -26.68 3.17
N LEU A 13 -13.14 -26.01 2.03
CA LEU A 13 -11.95 -26.16 1.18
C LEU A 13 -10.70 -25.72 1.93
N TRP A 14 -10.74 -24.59 2.64
CA TRP A 14 -9.62 -24.08 3.43
C TRP A 14 -9.25 -25.01 4.61
N LEU A 15 -10.23 -25.58 5.30
CA LEU A 15 -10.01 -26.57 6.36
C LEU A 15 -9.41 -27.87 5.82
N LYS A 16 -9.79 -28.29 4.61
CA LYS A 16 -9.31 -29.51 3.95
C LYS A 16 -7.93 -29.35 3.33
N GLU A 17 -7.63 -28.16 2.79
CA GLU A 17 -6.36 -27.88 2.12
C GLU A 17 -5.31 -27.26 3.05
N GLY A 18 -5.70 -26.65 4.18
CA GLY A 18 -4.75 -26.03 5.12
C GLY A 18 -3.77 -25.08 4.42
N ASP A 19 -2.51 -25.06 4.87
CA ASP A 19 -1.41 -24.28 4.27
C ASP A 19 -1.06 -24.72 2.82
N ASN A 20 -1.73 -25.75 2.28
CA ASN A 20 -1.61 -26.17 0.89
C ASN A 20 -2.56 -25.42 -0.06
N ASN A 21 -3.14 -24.28 0.33
CA ASN A 21 -3.81 -23.37 -0.61
C ASN A 21 -2.81 -22.61 -1.53
N THR A 22 -1.73 -23.29 -1.91
CA THR A 22 -0.69 -22.85 -2.84
C THR A 22 -1.30 -22.58 -4.21
N LYS A 23 -2.22 -23.41 -4.73
CA LYS A 23 -2.78 -23.23 -6.08
C LYS A 23 -3.54 -21.92 -6.25
N PHE A 24 -4.44 -21.56 -5.33
CA PHE A 24 -5.18 -20.31 -5.41
C PHE A 24 -4.23 -19.11 -5.25
N VAL A 25 -3.37 -19.14 -4.24
CA VAL A 25 -2.40 -18.05 -3.98
C VAL A 25 -1.43 -17.89 -5.15
N HIS A 26 -0.91 -18.98 -5.71
CA HIS A 26 -0.05 -18.95 -6.90
C HIS A 26 -0.80 -18.45 -8.13
N LYS A 27 -2.08 -18.79 -8.31
CA LYS A 27 -2.90 -18.27 -9.42
C LYS A 27 -3.09 -16.75 -9.28
N VAL A 28 -3.41 -16.28 -8.07
CA VAL A 28 -3.55 -14.85 -7.77
C VAL A 28 -2.21 -14.12 -7.94
N ALA A 29 -1.11 -14.66 -7.41
CA ALA A 29 0.23 -14.08 -7.55
C ALA A 29 0.69 -14.04 -9.01
N SER A 30 0.43 -15.10 -9.78
CA SER A 30 0.74 -15.17 -11.22
C SER A 30 -0.09 -14.17 -12.01
N GLN A 31 -1.37 -14.01 -11.67
CA GLN A 31 -2.21 -12.99 -12.29
C GLN A 31 -1.72 -11.60 -11.98
N ARG A 32 -1.39 -11.30 -10.71
CA ARG A 32 -0.77 -10.03 -10.31
C ARG A 32 0.55 -9.79 -11.04
N ARG A 33 1.42 -10.80 -11.14
CA ARG A 33 2.69 -10.71 -11.89
C ARG A 33 2.47 -10.37 -13.36
N ARG A 34 1.48 -11.01 -14.02
CA ARG A 34 1.14 -10.70 -15.41
C ARG A 34 0.57 -9.29 -15.57
N SER A 35 -0.36 -8.90 -14.70
CA SER A 35 -0.99 -7.57 -14.74
C SER A 35 0.00 -6.45 -14.42
N ASN A 36 0.97 -6.69 -13.55
CA ASN A 36 1.97 -5.71 -13.13
C ASN A 36 3.26 -5.81 -13.96
N HIS A 37 3.29 -6.62 -15.02
CA HIS A 37 4.48 -6.72 -15.86
C HIS A 37 4.64 -5.44 -16.69
N ILE A 38 5.74 -4.73 -16.48
CA ILE A 38 6.11 -3.56 -17.27
C ILE A 38 7.14 -4.03 -18.31
N GLY A 39 6.69 -4.20 -19.55
CA GLY A 39 7.56 -4.61 -20.66
C GLY A 39 8.23 -3.45 -21.39
N ALA A 40 7.66 -2.25 -21.29
CA ALA A 40 8.22 -1.04 -21.89
C ALA A 40 7.71 0.21 -21.18
N ILE A 41 8.51 1.27 -21.18
CA ILE A 41 8.11 2.63 -20.76
C ILE A 41 8.46 3.63 -21.85
N ARG A 42 7.91 4.85 -21.79
CA ARG A 42 8.29 5.96 -22.66
C ARG A 42 9.05 7.01 -21.86
N VAL A 43 10.25 7.35 -22.34
CA VAL A 43 11.10 8.41 -21.78
C VAL A 43 11.39 9.39 -22.91
N ASP A 44 11.05 10.67 -22.73
CA ASP A 44 11.27 11.74 -23.72
C ASP A 44 10.76 11.39 -25.13
N GLY A 45 9.61 10.72 -25.20
CA GLY A 45 8.97 10.29 -26.45
C GLY A 45 9.54 8.99 -27.06
N SER A 46 10.64 8.46 -26.52
CA SER A 46 11.28 7.23 -27.01
C SER A 46 10.90 6.01 -26.16
N PRO A 47 10.65 4.84 -26.78
CA PRO A 47 10.38 3.61 -26.04
C PRO A 47 11.66 3.04 -25.43
N VAL A 48 11.58 2.66 -24.15
CA VAL A 48 12.62 1.93 -23.43
C VAL A 48 12.07 0.55 -23.08
N VAL A 49 12.76 -0.50 -23.51
CA VAL A 49 12.36 -1.91 -23.33
C VAL A 49 13.34 -2.71 -22.47
N ASP A 50 14.54 -2.19 -22.24
CA ASP A 50 15.54 -2.84 -21.42
C ASP A 50 15.09 -2.82 -19.94
N PRO A 51 14.92 -3.97 -19.28
CA PRO A 51 14.45 -4.04 -17.90
C PRO A 51 15.31 -3.29 -16.90
N HIS A 52 16.64 -3.29 -17.09
CA HIS A 52 17.57 -2.60 -16.19
C HIS A 52 17.47 -1.08 -16.36
N ILE A 53 17.32 -0.61 -17.60
CA ILE A 53 17.10 0.82 -17.87
C ILE A 53 15.73 1.27 -17.36
N ILE A 54 14.69 0.44 -17.49
CA ILE A 54 13.36 0.71 -16.92
C ILE A 54 13.45 0.89 -15.41
N GLU A 55 14.13 -0.04 -14.71
CA GLU A 55 14.34 0.03 -13.27
C GLU A 55 15.06 1.31 -12.87
N GLN A 56 16.19 1.62 -13.51
CA GLN A 56 16.96 2.84 -13.22
C GLN A 56 16.12 4.10 -13.45
N THR A 57 15.33 4.13 -14.53
CA THR A 57 14.45 5.26 -14.84
C THR A 57 13.44 5.52 -13.73
N PHE A 58 12.84 4.46 -13.15
CA PHE A 58 11.93 4.60 -12.03
C PHE A 58 12.63 5.13 -10.77
N VAL A 59 13.80 4.57 -10.45
CA VAL A 59 14.62 5.00 -9.31
C VAL A 59 14.94 6.49 -9.45
N ASP A 60 15.45 6.93 -10.60
CA ASP A 60 15.83 8.31 -10.85
C ASP A 60 14.62 9.26 -10.78
N TYR A 61 13.52 8.86 -11.42
CA TYR A 61 12.28 9.64 -11.44
C TYR A 61 11.76 9.88 -10.02
N PHE A 62 11.59 8.81 -9.23
CA PHE A 62 11.03 8.92 -7.89
C PHE A 62 12.02 9.54 -6.89
N THR A 63 13.31 9.29 -7.04
CA THR A 63 14.35 9.97 -6.25
C THR A 63 14.26 11.48 -6.44
N ARG A 64 14.06 11.95 -7.68
CA ARG A 64 13.86 13.37 -7.97
C ARG A 64 12.50 13.86 -7.47
N ALA A 65 11.43 13.11 -7.68
CA ALA A 65 10.07 13.51 -7.31
C ALA A 65 9.86 13.62 -5.79
N PHE A 66 10.47 12.72 -5.02
CA PHE A 66 10.37 12.68 -3.56
C PHE A 66 11.54 13.37 -2.85
N ARG A 67 12.43 14.04 -3.59
CA ARG A 67 13.45 14.89 -3.00
C ARG A 67 12.75 16.04 -2.28
N LYS A 68 12.65 15.95 -0.95
CA LYS A 68 11.98 16.96 -0.13
C LYS A 68 12.51 18.36 -0.48
N PRO A 69 11.64 19.36 -0.68
CA PRO A 69 12.07 20.74 -0.59
C PRO A 69 12.62 20.96 0.83
N ARG A 70 13.79 21.59 0.97
CA ARG A 70 14.40 21.88 2.29
C ARG A 70 13.49 22.72 3.21
N HIS A 71 12.41 23.29 2.69
CA HIS A 71 11.52 24.22 3.39
C HIS A 71 10.20 23.61 3.89
N TRP A 72 9.81 22.39 3.49
CA TRP A 72 8.60 21.72 4.01
C TRP A 72 8.96 20.75 5.14
N GLN A 73 9.85 21.17 6.02
CA GLN A 73 9.83 20.67 7.39
C GLN A 73 9.66 21.94 8.21
N PRO A 74 8.48 22.15 8.82
CA PRO A 74 8.48 23.00 9.99
C PRO A 74 9.54 22.41 10.90
N GLU A 75 10.52 23.21 11.31
CA GLU A 75 11.35 22.87 12.46
C GLU A 75 10.41 22.88 13.65
N TRP A 76 9.62 21.81 13.80
CA TRP A 76 8.82 21.58 14.99
C TRP A 76 9.83 21.44 16.11
N ARG A 77 10.05 22.51 16.87
CA ARG A 77 10.66 22.37 18.18
C ARG A 77 9.63 21.72 19.07
N ASP A 78 10.06 20.92 20.04
CA ASP A 78 9.14 20.35 21.05
C ASP A 78 8.34 21.47 21.76
N GLU A 79 8.87 22.70 21.73
CA GLU A 79 8.26 23.95 22.17
C GLU A 79 7.03 24.39 21.36
N ASP A 80 6.97 24.05 20.06
CA ASP A 80 5.87 24.39 19.14
C ASP A 80 4.68 23.43 19.30
N LEU A 81 4.91 22.25 19.87
CA LEU A 81 3.89 21.29 20.24
C LEU A 81 3.39 21.64 21.64
N GLY A 82 2.43 22.58 21.71
CA GLY A 82 1.75 22.90 22.96
C GLY A 82 1.29 21.62 23.67
N ARG A 83 1.67 21.46 24.95
CA ARG A 83 1.25 20.32 25.78
C ARG A 83 -0.27 20.22 25.76
N VAL A 84 -0.82 19.08 25.33
CA VAL A 84 -2.26 18.82 25.43
C VAL A 84 -2.64 18.93 26.91
N PRO A 85 -3.55 19.84 27.27
CA PRO A 85 -4.03 19.96 28.64
C PRO A 85 -4.51 18.62 29.19
N ASP A 86 -4.20 18.32 30.46
CA ASP A 86 -4.44 16.98 31.03
C ASP A 86 -5.90 16.53 30.94
N HIS A 87 -6.83 17.49 30.98
CA HIS A 87 -8.27 17.26 30.89
C HIS A 87 -8.77 16.91 29.47
N LEU A 88 -7.95 17.09 28.42
CA LEU A 88 -8.32 16.77 27.05
C LEU A 88 -7.93 15.35 26.62
N TRP A 89 -7.05 14.66 27.36
CA TRP A 89 -6.67 13.26 27.05
C TRP A 89 -7.84 12.29 26.93
N PRO A 90 -8.83 12.31 27.86
CA PRO A 90 -9.98 11.41 27.75
C PRO A 90 -10.81 11.64 26.47
N SER A 91 -10.76 12.83 25.89
CA SER A 91 -11.47 13.16 24.65
C SER A 91 -10.80 12.61 23.39
N LEU A 92 -9.50 12.32 23.45
CA LEU A 92 -8.72 11.72 22.36
C LEU A 92 -8.94 10.21 22.26
N GLU A 93 -9.24 9.56 23.38
CA GLU A 93 -9.54 8.13 23.47
C GLU A 93 -11.02 7.82 23.25
N ALA A 94 -11.89 8.83 23.26
CA ALA A 94 -13.31 8.66 23.01
C ALA A 94 -13.57 8.19 21.57
N PRO A 95 -14.47 7.22 21.35
CA PRO A 95 -14.80 6.75 20.01
C PRO A 95 -15.41 7.89 19.17
N PHE A 96 -15.02 7.95 17.90
CA PHE A 96 -15.45 8.99 16.95
C PHE A 96 -16.98 9.09 16.76
N SER A 97 -17.73 8.06 17.17
CA SER A 97 -19.19 8.01 17.16
C SER A 97 -19.86 8.90 18.22
N LEU A 98 -19.12 9.44 19.19
CA LEU A 98 -19.66 10.25 20.30
C LEU A 98 -19.39 11.76 20.18
N ARG A 99 -18.73 12.22 19.11
CA ARG A 99 -18.53 13.66 18.85
C ARG A 99 -19.74 14.20 18.07
N LYS A 100 -20.71 14.79 18.77
CA LYS A 100 -21.78 15.60 18.19
C LYS A 100 -21.50 17.08 18.41
#